data_AF-A0AA50YHP9-F1
#
_entry.id   AF-A0AA50YHP9-F1
#
_cell.length_a   1.000
_cell.length_b   1.000
_cell.length_c   1.000
_cell.angle_alpha   90.00
_cell.angle_beta   90.00
_cell.angle_gamma   90.00
#
_symmetry.space_group_name_H-M   'P 1'
#
loop_
_entity.id
_entity.type
_entity.pdbx_description
1 polymer ?
#
loop_
_entity_poly.entity_id
_entity_poly.type
_entity_poly.pdbx_seq_one_letter_code
_entity_poly.pdbx_strand_id
1 'polypeptide(L)'
;IPLVGELEELSSLEKEYNEDPVYLLKIKDLSSKYKNIRRTRPDGNCFFRAFSYAYLEHLLVNKKEYDRFFEIAKDSKEVLVALG
;
A
#
# COMPACT_ATOMS: atom_id res chain seq x y z
N ILE A 1 0.73 14.63 -10.09
CA ILE A 1 0.30 13.37 -9.40
C ILE A 1 1.12 13.22 -8.13
N PRO A 2 0.52 13.07 -6.94
CA PRO A 2 1.26 12.84 -5.69
C PRO A 2 2.02 11.51 -5.70
N LEU A 3 2.93 11.29 -4.75
CA LEU A 3 3.66 10.00 -4.63
C LEU A 3 2.76 8.89 -4.09
N VAL A 4 1.94 9.23 -3.08
CA VAL A 4 0.85 8.43 -2.53
C VAL A 4 -0.41 9.30 -2.58
N GLY A 5 -1.49 8.78 -3.14
CA GLY A 5 -2.77 9.47 -3.27
C GLY A 5 -3.60 9.46 -2.00
N GLU A 6 -4.70 10.21 -2.05
CA GLU A 6 -5.71 10.20 -1.00
C GLU A 6 -6.43 8.86 -0.93
N LEU A 7 -7.13 8.63 0.20
CA LEU A 7 -7.97 7.47 0.37
C LEU A 7 -9.25 7.68 -0.46
N GLU A 8 -9.42 6.86 -1.49
CA GLU A 8 -10.56 6.89 -2.39
C GLU A 8 -11.46 5.68 -2.11
N GLU A 9 -12.76 5.82 -2.35
CA GLU A 9 -13.65 4.66 -2.41
C GLU A 9 -13.23 3.75 -3.57
N LEU A 10 -13.37 2.44 -3.39
CA LEU A 10 -13.03 1.46 -4.44
C LEU A 10 -13.89 1.62 -5.70
N SER A 11 -15.09 2.20 -5.56
CA SER A 11 -15.99 2.60 -6.66
C SER A 11 -15.33 3.57 -7.65
N SER A 12 -14.24 4.27 -7.27
CA SER A 12 -13.48 5.13 -8.18
C SER A 12 -12.88 4.34 -9.35
N LEU A 13 -12.58 3.05 -9.17
CA LEU A 13 -12.08 2.17 -10.23
C LEU A 13 -13.16 1.81 -11.25
N GLU A 14 -14.43 1.69 -10.84
CA GLU A 14 -15.52 1.36 -11.78
C GLU A 14 -15.68 2.44 -12.86
N LYS A 15 -15.40 3.71 -12.52
CA LYS A 15 -15.41 4.83 -13.47
C LYS A 15 -14.27 4.76 -14.47
N GLU A 16 -13.12 4.21 -14.08
CA GLU A 16 -11.92 4.09 -14.91
C GLU A 16 -12.01 2.93 -15.91
N TYR A 17 -12.67 1.84 -15.52
CA TYR A 17 -12.83 0.63 -16.32
C TYR A 17 -14.26 0.44 -16.86
N ASN A 18 -15.03 1.51 -16.99
CA ASN A 18 -16.45 1.47 -17.38
C ASN A 18 -16.72 0.78 -18.73
N GLU A 19 -15.74 0.75 -19.62
CA GLU A 19 -15.81 0.12 -20.94
C GLU A 19 -15.30 -1.34 -20.96
N ASP A 20 -14.79 -1.87 -19.85
CA ASP A 20 -14.25 -3.23 -19.76
C ASP A 20 -15.06 -4.12 -18.80
N PRO A 21 -15.98 -4.96 -19.32
CA PRO A 21 -16.82 -5.83 -18.51
C PRO A 21 -16.03 -6.80 -17.61
N VAL A 22 -14.83 -7.23 -18.04
CA VAL A 22 -14.01 -8.18 -17.27
C VAL A 22 -13.40 -7.48 -16.06
N TYR A 23 -12.89 -6.26 -16.23
CA TYR A 23 -12.38 -5.48 -15.11
C TYR A 23 -13.50 -5.06 -14.16
N LEU A 24 -14.69 -4.69 -14.65
CA LEU A 24 -15.84 -4.38 -13.81
C LEU A 24 -16.26 -5.56 -12.92
N LEU A 25 -16.27 -6.78 -13.45
CA LEU A 25 -16.57 -7.98 -12.66
C LEU A 25 -15.53 -8.20 -11.54
N LYS A 26 -14.24 -7.98 -11.83
CA LYS A 26 -13.17 -8.10 -10.84
C LYS A 26 -13.25 -7.01 -9.77
N ILE A 27 -13.56 -5.78 -10.15
CA ILE A 27 -13.76 -4.67 -9.21
C ILE A 27 -14.94 -4.97 -8.30
N LYS A 28 -16.05 -5.51 -8.83
CA LYS A 28 -17.21 -5.90 -8.02
C LYS A 28 -16.88 -6.97 -6.98
N ASP A 29 -16.09 -8.00 -7.33
CA ASP A 29 -15.61 -8.98 -6.34
C ASP A 29 -14.71 -8.31 -5.28
N LEU A 30 -13.81 -7.42 -5.71
CA LEU A 30 -12.92 -6.70 -4.80
C LEU A 30 -13.69 -5.79 -3.82
N SER A 31 -14.73 -5.11 -4.29
CA SER A 31 -15.64 -4.27 -3.49
C SER A 31 -16.40 -5.04 -2.41
N SER A 32 -16.54 -6.36 -2.54
CA SER A 32 -17.14 -7.19 -1.48
C SER A 32 -16.21 -7.37 -0.28
N LYS A 33 -14.90 -7.17 -0.46
CA LYS A 33 -13.86 -7.44 0.55
C LYS A 33 -13.19 -6.16 1.05
N TYR A 34 -13.05 -5.16 0.19
CA TYR A 34 -12.33 -3.93 0.47
C TYR A 34 -13.18 -2.70 0.18
N LYS A 35 -13.05 -1.67 1.02
CA LYS A 35 -13.86 -0.44 0.90
C LYS A 35 -13.15 0.67 0.13
N ASN A 36 -11.85 0.79 0.32
CA ASN A 36 -11.07 1.94 -0.12
C ASN A 36 -9.76 1.52 -0.81
N ILE A 37 -9.18 2.45 -1.56
CA ILE A 37 -7.88 2.31 -2.23
C ILE A 37 -7.08 3.62 -2.12
N ARG A 38 -5.75 3.50 -2.07
CA ARG A 38 -4.83 4.64 -2.33
C ARG A 38 -4.00 4.33 -3.57
N ARG A 39 -3.91 5.28 -4.49
CA ARG A 39 -3.08 5.15 -5.70
C ARG A 39 -1.63 5.51 -5.40
N THR A 40 -0.68 4.86 -6.04
CA THR A 40 0.74 5.23 -6.00
C THR A 40 1.22 5.68 -7.37
N ARG A 41 2.19 6.59 -7.41
CA ARG A 41 2.76 7.06 -8.68
C ARG A 41 3.46 5.90 -9.41
N PRO A 42 3.17 5.66 -10.71
CA PRO A 42 3.79 4.57 -11.48
C PRO A 42 5.18 4.97 -12.00
N ASP A 43 6.14 5.16 -11.09
CA ASP A 43 7.49 5.67 -11.38
C ASP A 43 8.60 4.61 -11.20
N GLY A 44 8.26 3.33 -11.33
CA GLY A 44 9.18 2.20 -11.09
C GLY A 44 9.44 1.88 -9.61
N ASN A 45 9.07 2.78 -8.69
CA ASN A 45 9.25 2.60 -7.24
C ASN A 45 7.92 2.30 -6.51
N CYS A 46 6.82 2.13 -7.25
CA CYS A 46 5.47 2.02 -6.71
C CYS A 46 5.31 0.87 -5.71
N PHE A 47 5.97 -0.29 -5.92
CA PHE A 47 5.93 -1.43 -5.00
C PHE A 47 6.49 -1.06 -3.62
N PHE A 48 7.75 -0.61 -3.56
CA PHE A 48 8.41 -0.23 -2.31
C PHE A 48 7.63 0.85 -1.58
N ARG A 49 7.08 1.80 -2.33
CA ARG A 49 6.30 2.92 -1.80
C ARG A 49 4.96 2.47 -1.23
N ALA A 50 4.19 1.67 -1.97
CA ALA A 50 2.89 1.16 -1.54
C ALA A 50 3.02 0.31 -0.28
N PHE A 51 3.98 -0.63 -0.27
CA PHE A 51 4.24 -1.49 0.87
C PHE A 51 4.64 -0.68 2.10
N SER A 52 5.67 0.18 1.97
CA SER A 52 6.19 0.95 3.10
C SER A 52 5.12 1.85 3.71
N TYR A 53 4.34 2.54 2.88
CA TYR A 53 3.28 3.43 3.36
C TYR A 53 2.20 2.65 4.12
N ALA A 54 1.65 1.60 3.50
CA ALA A 54 0.58 0.82 4.12
C ALA A 54 1.04 0.12 5.40
N TYR A 55 2.29 -0.36 5.44
CA TYR A 55 2.85 -0.98 6.62
C TYR A 55 3.05 0.03 7.76
N LEU A 56 3.63 1.19 7.48
CA LEU A 56 3.78 2.24 8.50
C LEU A 56 2.43 2.77 9.00
N GLU A 57 1.43 2.90 8.14
CA GLU A 57 0.05 3.24 8.53
C GLU A 57 -0.53 2.18 9.49
N HIS A 58 -0.29 0.88 9.23
CA HIS A 58 -0.69 -0.20 10.14
C HIS A 58 0.00 -0.12 11.50
N LEU A 59 1.26 0.30 11.56
CA LEU A 59 1.99 0.44 12.83
C LEU A 59 1.40 1.51 13.76
N LEU A 60 0.71 2.53 13.21
CA LEU A 60 0.06 3.58 14.01
C LEU A 60 -1.03 3.01 14.94
N VAL A 61 -1.66 1.90 14.55
CA VAL A 61 -2.75 1.26 15.30
C VAL A 61 -2.34 -0.06 15.96
N ASN A 62 -1.12 -0.54 15.71
CA ASN A 62 -0.62 -1.81 16.21
C ASN A 62 0.72 -1.63 16.95
N LYS A 63 0.64 -1.24 18.23
CA LYS A 63 1.81 -0.93 19.05
C LYS A 63 2.78 -2.12 19.20
N LYS A 64 2.27 -3.33 19.32
CA LYS A 64 3.10 -4.55 19.43
C LYS A 64 3.95 -4.76 18.18
N GLU A 65 3.35 -4.60 16.99
CA GLU A 65 4.09 -4.73 15.74
C GLU A 65 5.04 -3.54 15.52
N TYR A 66 4.64 -2.34 15.96
CA TYR A 66 5.54 -1.18 15.95
C TYR A 66 6.81 -1.45 16.76
N ASP A 67 6.69 -1.93 18.00
CA ASP A 67 7.86 -2.17 18.86
C ASP A 67 8.78 -3.24 18.25
N ARG A 68 8.19 -4.29 17.66
CA ARG A 68 8.95 -5.31 16.90
C ARG A 68 9.67 -4.72 15.70
N PHE A 69 8.97 -3.94 14.87
CA PHE A 69 9.55 -3.32 13.68
C PHE A 69 10.65 -2.33 14.05
N PHE A 70 10.46 -1.57 15.13
CA PHE A 70 11.42 -0.59 15.60
C PHE A 70 12.78 -1.22 15.92
N GLU A 71 12.82 -2.33 16.65
CA GLU A 71 14.09 -3.02 16.94
C GLU A 71 14.75 -3.55 15.66
N ILE A 72 13.97 -4.12 14.72
CA ILE A 72 14.52 -4.57 13.42
C ILE A 72 15.10 -3.39 12.62
N ALA A 73 14.39 -2.27 12.57
CA ALA A 73 14.80 -1.10 11.81
C ALA A 73 16.03 -0.43 12.44
N LYS A 74 16.11 -0.39 13.77
CA LYS A 74 17.24 0.13 14.54
C LYS A 74 18.53 -0.63 14.24
N ASP A 75 18.46 -1.96 14.17
CA ASP A 75 19.63 -2.82 13.91
C ASP A 75 19.96 -2.96 12.41
N SER A 76 19.13 -2.39 11.53
CA SER A 76 19.25 -2.58 10.07
C SER A 76 20.56 -2.05 9.50
N LYS A 77 21.10 -0.98 10.08
CA LYS A 77 22.36 -0.39 9.63
C LYS A 77 23.52 -1.36 9.85
N GLU A 78 23.61 -1.92 11.05
CA GLU A 78 24.65 -2.87 11.44
C GLU A 78 24.57 -4.13 10.59
N VAL A 79 23.34 -4.62 10.32
CA VAL A 79 23.10 -5.74 9.41
C VAL A 79 23.60 -5.43 8.00
N LEU A 80 23.30 -4.24 7.45
CA LEU A 80 23.75 -3.86 6.12
C LEU A 80 25.28 -3.71 6.04
N VAL A 81 25.91 -3.08 7.05
CA VAL A 81 27.37 -2.94 7.12
C VAL A 81 28.08 -4.30 7.17
N ALA A 82 27.49 -5.27 7.86
CA ALA A 82 28.05 -6.62 7.94
C ALA A 82 28.03 -7.36 6.58
N LEU A 83 27.24 -6.91 5.61
CA LEU A 83 27.15 -7.50 4.26
C LEU A 83 28.14 -6.89 3.25
N GLY A 84 28.89 -5.85 3.64
CA GLY A 84 29.85 -5.13 2.79
C GLY A 84 29.26 -3.90 2.11
#